data_AF-A0A2T3XRL8-F1
#
_entry.id   AF-A0A2T3XRL8-F1
#
_cell.length_a   1.000
_cell.length_b   1.000
_cell.length_c   1.000
_cell.angle_alpha   90.00
_cell.angle_beta   90.00
_cell.angle_gamma   90.00
#
_symmetry.space_group_name_H-M   'P 1'
#
loop_
_entity.id
_entity.type
_entity.pdbx_description
1 polymer ?
#
loop_
_entity_poly.entity_id
_entity_poly.type
_entity_poly.pdbx_seq_one_letter_code
_entity_poly.pdbx_strand_id
1 'polypeptide(L)'
;MHEKGALGGTARWWNENIWGYMSELLFDADHWYWKALEDFVAYRDMDKFLRSGKAFSAYADSMILHASDDNDESATRAKLVESLRDSLTGSLDHFASLTIVAMCSTFEVAAKEFYENVFFRHPKRMHEYLGKEKQLGVVQLSDVVEAGDYHRLLHRLAQRAAANATKGKYGDILARAFKIAGSPNDRDLTDRLNGVQMERNRVVHEKEVLQRDVKALDATHSILADAIGSLAQLALNLDVPGSYTCVSPVGTFVVNEIAGLLPGVS
;
A
#
# COMPACT_ATOMS: atom_id res chain seq x y z
N MET A 1 23.94 27.54 -53.39
CA MET A 1 23.44 26.16 -53.59
C MET A 1 23.82 25.35 -52.36
N HIS A 2 22.80 24.95 -51.61
CA HIS A 2 22.75 23.95 -50.53
C HIS A 2 23.74 24.02 -49.36
N GLU A 3 23.31 24.73 -48.31
CA GLU A 3 23.35 24.20 -46.94
C GLU A 3 22.34 23.04 -46.82
N LYS A 4 22.75 21.92 -46.23
CA LYS A 4 21.85 20.92 -45.61
C LYS A 4 22.43 20.52 -44.26
N GLY A 5 21.65 20.82 -43.23
CA GLY A 5 22.00 20.64 -41.82
C GLY A 5 21.96 19.19 -41.37
N ALA A 6 22.94 18.83 -40.55
CA ALA A 6 22.97 17.60 -39.77
C ALA A 6 22.18 17.81 -38.46
N LEU A 7 20.85 17.76 -38.55
CA LEU A 7 19.94 17.68 -37.40
C LEU A 7 19.27 16.31 -37.41
N GLY A 8 19.99 15.27 -36.99
CA GLY A 8 19.44 13.90 -36.93
C GLY A 8 19.94 13.06 -35.76
N GLY A 9 20.93 13.52 -34.99
CA GLY A 9 21.55 12.72 -33.92
C GLY A 9 21.01 12.97 -32.51
N THR A 10 20.38 14.12 -32.25
CA THR A 10 19.99 14.49 -30.89
C THR A 10 18.64 13.92 -30.48
N ALA A 11 17.62 13.89 -31.35
CA ALA A 11 16.27 13.45 -30.97
C ALA A 11 16.18 11.97 -30.54
N ARG A 12 17.09 11.10 -30.99
CA ARG A 12 17.08 9.66 -30.64
C ARG A 12 17.58 9.39 -29.22
N TRP A 13 18.58 10.17 -28.76
CA TRP A 13 19.16 10.03 -27.42
C TRP A 13 18.27 10.60 -26.31
N TRP A 14 17.44 11.61 -26.61
CA TRP A 14 16.45 12.12 -25.65
C TRP A 14 15.31 11.12 -25.42
N ASN A 15 14.87 10.42 -26.47
CA ASN A 15 13.78 9.44 -26.32
C ASN A 15 14.21 8.22 -25.48
N GLU A 16 15.35 7.59 -25.77
CA GLU A 16 15.74 6.34 -25.09
C GLU A 16 16.00 6.51 -23.58
N ASN A 17 16.43 7.70 -23.12
CA ASN A 17 16.58 7.98 -21.69
C ASN A 17 15.26 8.39 -21.01
N ILE A 18 14.32 9.03 -21.71
CA ILE A 18 13.01 9.36 -21.11
C ILE A 18 12.20 8.09 -20.85
N TRP A 19 12.27 7.08 -21.72
CA TRP A 19 11.56 5.81 -21.54
C TRP A 19 12.08 4.98 -20.36
N GLY A 20 13.38 5.02 -20.06
CA GLY A 20 13.96 4.32 -18.90
C GLY A 20 13.57 4.92 -17.55
N TYR A 21 13.31 6.23 -17.48
CA TYR A 21 12.87 6.91 -16.25
C TYR A 21 11.33 7.00 -16.12
N MET A 22 10.59 6.87 -17.22
CA MET A 22 9.11 6.86 -17.19
C MET A 22 8.51 5.48 -16.88
N SER A 23 9.28 4.38 -16.94
CA SER A 23 8.74 3.04 -16.68
C SER A 23 8.54 2.70 -15.20
N GLU A 24 8.83 3.62 -14.25
CA GLU A 24 8.90 3.27 -12.82
C GLU A 24 7.90 3.99 -11.90
N LEU A 25 7.07 4.91 -12.41
CA LEU A 25 6.03 5.59 -11.61
C LEU A 25 4.65 5.22 -12.11
N LEU A 26 4.18 4.08 -11.63
CA LEU A 26 2.81 3.61 -11.72
C LEU A 26 2.28 3.51 -10.30
N PHE A 27 1.04 3.93 -10.06
CA PHE A 27 0.37 3.63 -8.80
C PHE A 27 -0.40 2.32 -8.95
N ASP A 28 0.12 1.25 -8.35
CA ASP A 28 -0.49 -0.09 -8.45
C ASP A 28 -1.53 -0.31 -7.34
N ALA A 29 -2.67 0.38 -7.46
CA ALA A 29 -3.72 0.32 -6.45
C ALA A 29 -4.30 -1.10 -6.29
N ASP A 30 -4.33 -1.89 -7.37
CA ASP A 30 -4.77 -3.28 -7.35
C ASP A 30 -3.85 -4.17 -6.52
N HIS A 31 -2.52 -4.01 -6.66
CA HIS A 31 -1.55 -4.70 -5.83
C HIS A 31 -1.77 -4.40 -4.35
N TRP A 32 -1.89 -3.12 -3.98
CA TRP A 32 -2.06 -2.73 -2.58
C TRP A 32 -3.39 -3.20 -1.99
N TYR A 33 -4.46 -3.13 -2.78
CA TYR A 33 -5.77 -3.66 -2.40
C TYR A 33 -5.71 -5.18 -2.17
N TRP A 34 -5.12 -5.91 -3.11
CA TRP A 34 -4.96 -7.36 -3.00
C TRP A 34 -4.06 -7.76 -1.84
N LYS A 35 -3.00 -6.99 -1.58
CA LYS A 35 -2.07 -7.29 -0.49
C LYS A 35 -2.74 -7.20 0.88
N ALA A 36 -3.57 -6.18 1.09
CA ALA A 36 -4.37 -6.07 2.32
C ALA A 36 -5.34 -7.25 2.49
N LEU A 37 -5.96 -7.69 1.38
CA LEU A 37 -6.86 -8.85 1.37
C LEU A 37 -6.11 -10.16 1.68
N GLU A 38 -4.94 -10.37 1.08
CA GLU A 38 -4.11 -11.55 1.30
C GLU A 38 -3.75 -11.72 2.78
N ASP A 39 -3.31 -10.64 3.43
CA ASP A 39 -2.93 -10.66 4.85
C ASP A 39 -4.14 -11.02 5.75
N PHE A 40 -5.33 -10.48 5.45
CA PHE A 40 -6.57 -10.83 6.14
C PHE A 40 -6.98 -12.30 5.90
N VAL A 41 -6.93 -12.77 4.65
CA VAL A 41 -7.32 -14.14 4.27
C VAL A 41 -6.41 -15.15 4.97
N ALA A 42 -5.10 -14.88 5.05
CA ALA A 42 -4.16 -15.74 5.77
C ALA A 42 -4.56 -15.94 7.24
N TYR A 43 -4.94 -14.87 7.94
CA TYR A 43 -5.48 -14.97 9.31
C TYR A 43 -6.76 -15.79 9.38
N ARG A 44 -7.73 -15.44 8.53
CA ARG A 44 -9.05 -16.09 8.50
C ARG A 44 -8.96 -17.59 8.29
N ASP A 45 -8.06 -18.03 7.42
CA ASP A 45 -7.90 -19.44 7.09
C ASP A 45 -7.24 -20.21 8.25
N MET A 46 -6.34 -19.58 9.02
CA MET A 46 -5.80 -20.13 10.27
C MET A 46 -6.85 -20.23 11.37
N ASP A 47 -7.69 -19.21 11.57
CA ASP A 47 -8.81 -19.28 12.52
C ASP A 47 -9.80 -20.40 12.14
N LYS A 48 -10.15 -20.53 10.85
CA LYS A 48 -10.99 -21.62 10.35
C LYS A 48 -10.38 -22.99 10.63
N PHE A 49 -9.07 -23.14 10.46
CA PHE A 49 -8.37 -24.39 10.77
C PHE A 49 -8.51 -24.75 12.25
N LEU A 50 -8.25 -23.82 13.17
CA LEU A 50 -8.36 -24.07 14.62
C LEU A 50 -9.79 -24.33 15.09
N ARG A 51 -10.79 -23.69 14.45
CA ARG A 51 -12.20 -23.93 14.75
C ARG A 51 -12.73 -25.22 14.14
N SER A 52 -12.07 -25.75 13.11
CA SER A 52 -12.45 -27.02 12.49
C SER A 52 -12.03 -28.18 13.39
N GLY A 53 -12.99 -28.72 14.15
CA GLY A 53 -12.74 -29.85 15.03
C GLY A 53 -12.10 -31.06 14.32
N LYS A 54 -12.45 -31.30 13.05
CA LYS A 54 -11.86 -32.38 12.24
C LYS A 54 -10.42 -32.09 11.81
N ALA A 55 -10.13 -30.87 11.36
CA ALA A 55 -8.79 -30.52 10.88
C ALA A 55 -7.81 -30.42 12.06
N PHE A 56 -8.26 -29.80 13.15
CA PHE A 56 -7.49 -29.73 14.38
C PHE A 56 -7.24 -31.12 14.99
N SER A 57 -8.26 -31.99 15.05
CA SER A 57 -8.07 -33.35 15.59
C SER A 57 -7.08 -34.15 14.75
N ALA A 58 -7.16 -34.08 13.42
CA ALA A 58 -6.21 -34.75 12.54
C ALA A 58 -4.77 -34.25 12.74
N TYR A 59 -4.59 -32.95 12.94
CA TYR A 59 -3.29 -32.37 13.26
C TYR A 59 -2.78 -32.81 14.64
N ALA A 60 -3.63 -32.76 15.67
CA ALA A 60 -3.28 -33.20 17.02
C ALA A 60 -2.92 -34.69 17.04
N ASP A 61 -3.68 -35.53 16.33
CA ASP A 61 -3.42 -36.96 16.21
C ASP A 61 -2.07 -37.22 15.52
N SER A 62 -1.74 -36.47 14.46
CA SER A 62 -0.42 -36.55 13.80
C SER A 62 0.72 -36.20 14.75
N MET A 63 0.58 -35.11 15.51
CA MET A 63 1.61 -34.68 16.47
C MET A 63 1.79 -35.68 17.62
N ILE A 64 0.71 -36.25 18.13
CA ILE A 64 0.73 -37.21 19.23
C ILE A 64 1.29 -38.57 18.77
N LEU A 65 1.01 -38.99 17.54
CA LEU A 65 1.57 -40.21 16.95
C LEU A 65 3.10 -40.14 16.80
N HIS A 66 3.66 -38.94 16.65
CA HIS A 66 5.11 -38.72 16.68
C HIS A 66 5.70 -38.62 18.09
N ALA A 67 4.88 -38.39 19.12
CA ALA A 67 5.32 -38.12 20.49
C ALA A 67 5.23 -39.33 21.43
N SER A 68 4.54 -40.42 21.04
CA SER A 68 4.14 -41.49 21.97
C SER A 68 4.81 -42.83 21.63
N ASP A 69 5.60 -43.35 22.56
CA ASP A 69 6.03 -44.75 22.61
C ASP A 69 4.95 -45.54 23.41
N ASP A 70 4.02 -46.15 22.68
CA ASP A 70 3.07 -47.23 23.00
C ASP A 70 2.36 -47.40 24.37
N ASN A 71 2.47 -46.51 25.36
CA ASN A 71 1.71 -46.63 26.61
C ASN A 71 1.42 -45.25 27.22
N ASP A 72 0.31 -44.61 26.86
CA ASP A 72 -0.22 -43.53 27.72
C ASP A 72 -1.74 -43.37 27.67
N GLU A 73 -2.27 -43.08 28.86
CA GLU A 73 -3.68 -43.06 29.24
C GLU A 73 -4.47 -41.99 28.46
N SER A 74 -5.74 -42.28 28.16
CA SER A 74 -6.70 -41.34 27.53
C SER A 74 -6.69 -39.94 28.18
N ALA A 75 -6.43 -39.86 29.49
CA ALA A 75 -6.30 -38.62 30.23
C ALA A 75 -5.06 -37.78 29.86
N THR A 76 -3.90 -38.42 29.60
CA THR A 76 -2.68 -37.73 29.16
C THR A 76 -2.85 -37.19 27.74
N ARG A 77 -3.45 -37.98 26.85
CA ARG A 77 -3.80 -37.55 25.48
C ARG A 77 -4.70 -36.32 25.49
N ALA A 78 -5.77 -36.33 26.29
CA ALA A 78 -6.69 -35.21 26.39
C ALA A 78 -5.99 -33.92 26.86
N LYS A 79 -5.09 -34.02 27.85
CA LYS A 79 -4.29 -32.88 28.33
C LYS A 79 -3.32 -32.34 27.27
N LEU A 80 -2.69 -33.22 26.49
CA LEU A 80 -1.81 -32.81 25.39
C LEU A 80 -2.58 -32.07 24.29
N VAL A 81 -3.74 -32.59 23.89
CA VAL A 81 -4.62 -31.94 22.90
C VAL A 81 -5.06 -30.56 23.37
N GLU A 82 -5.45 -30.42 24.64
CA GLU A 82 -5.86 -29.14 25.20
C GLU A 82 -4.70 -28.15 25.26
N SER A 83 -3.53 -28.58 25.75
CA SER A 83 -2.32 -27.74 25.77
C SER A 83 -1.90 -27.28 24.37
N LEU A 84 -2.04 -28.14 23.35
CA LEU A 84 -1.75 -27.79 21.96
C LEU A 84 -2.75 -26.74 21.44
N ARG A 85 -4.03 -26.88 21.82
CA ARG A 85 -5.08 -25.94 21.46
C ARG A 85 -4.85 -24.56 22.06
N ASP A 86 -4.51 -24.51 23.34
CA ASP A 86 -4.21 -23.26 24.04
C ASP A 86 -3.00 -22.57 23.43
N SER A 87 -1.93 -23.32 23.16
CA SER A 87 -0.72 -22.79 22.53
C SER A 87 -1.00 -22.22 21.13
N LEU A 88 -1.79 -22.92 20.32
CA LEU A 88 -2.15 -22.46 18.98
C LEU A 88 -3.09 -21.27 19.02
N THR A 89 -4.01 -21.22 19.99
CA THR A 89 -4.91 -20.07 20.19
C THR A 89 -4.12 -18.82 20.59
N GLY A 90 -3.18 -18.94 21.53
CA GLY A 90 -2.30 -17.82 21.89
C GLY A 90 -1.41 -17.36 20.73
N SER A 91 -0.96 -18.29 19.89
CA SER A 91 -0.22 -17.95 18.66
C SER A 91 -1.11 -17.23 17.64
N LEU A 92 -2.38 -17.62 17.52
CA LEU A 92 -3.35 -16.97 16.65
C LEU A 92 -3.65 -15.54 17.10
N ASP A 93 -3.78 -15.28 18.42
CA ASP A 93 -3.94 -13.93 18.96
C ASP A 93 -2.75 -13.01 18.63
N HIS A 94 -1.53 -13.56 18.68
CA HIS A 94 -0.35 -12.83 18.25
C HIS A 94 -0.37 -12.57 16.73
N PHE A 95 -0.76 -13.57 15.95
CA PHE A 95 -0.87 -13.44 14.50
C PHE A 95 -1.92 -12.39 14.10
N ALA A 96 -3.07 -12.35 14.77
CA ALA A 96 -4.08 -11.29 14.60
C ALA A 96 -3.48 -9.88 14.75
N SER A 97 -2.69 -9.70 15.81
CA SER A 97 -2.02 -8.42 16.08
C SER A 97 -1.03 -8.07 14.97
N LEU A 98 -0.25 -9.03 14.48
CA LEU A 98 0.67 -8.84 13.35
C LEU A 98 -0.07 -8.56 12.03
N THR A 99 -1.22 -9.19 11.79
CA THR A 99 -2.04 -8.94 10.60
C THR A 99 -2.55 -7.50 10.57
N ILE A 100 -2.98 -6.93 11.71
CA ILE A 100 -3.36 -5.51 11.79
C ILE A 100 -2.18 -4.61 11.42
N VAL A 101 -0.99 -4.90 11.96
CA VAL A 101 0.23 -4.14 11.65
C VAL A 101 0.57 -4.22 10.16
N ALA A 102 0.52 -5.43 9.58
CA ALA A 102 0.81 -5.66 8.16
C ALA A 102 -0.14 -4.87 7.25
N MET A 103 -1.46 -4.99 7.45
CA MET A 103 -2.44 -4.24 6.65
C MET A 103 -2.28 -2.71 6.82
N CYS A 104 -1.98 -2.24 8.04
CA CYS A 104 -1.72 -0.83 8.28
C CYS A 104 -0.48 -0.33 7.53
N SER A 105 0.59 -1.12 7.48
CA SER A 105 1.79 -0.80 6.71
C SER A 105 1.52 -0.83 5.21
N THR A 106 0.68 -1.73 4.72
CA THR A 106 0.19 -1.74 3.33
C THR A 106 -0.46 -0.40 2.97
N PHE A 107 -1.35 0.13 3.82
CA PHE A 107 -1.93 1.46 3.60
C PHE A 107 -0.90 2.60 3.61
N GLU A 108 0.07 2.58 4.54
CA GLU A 108 1.11 3.63 4.61
C GLU A 108 1.94 3.69 3.32
N VAL A 109 2.32 2.52 2.79
CA VAL A 109 3.09 2.42 1.55
C VAL A 109 2.23 2.85 0.36
N ALA A 110 0.99 2.35 0.26
CA ALA A 110 0.05 2.73 -0.79
C ALA A 110 -0.21 4.25 -0.83
N ALA A 111 -0.41 4.87 0.34
CA ALA A 111 -0.60 6.32 0.44
C ALA A 111 0.64 7.08 0.00
N LYS A 112 1.84 6.61 0.36
CA LYS A 112 3.10 7.23 -0.07
C LYS A 112 3.26 7.15 -1.58
N GLU A 113 3.07 5.98 -2.17
CA GLU A 113 3.14 5.76 -3.61
C GLU A 113 2.12 6.61 -4.38
N PHE A 114 0.89 6.71 -3.87
CA PHE A 114 -0.13 7.62 -4.40
C PHE A 114 0.38 9.06 -4.47
N TYR A 115 0.93 9.59 -3.36
CA TYR A 115 1.44 10.96 -3.34
C TYR A 115 2.64 11.15 -4.26
N GLU A 116 3.56 10.20 -4.32
CA GLU A 116 4.73 10.26 -5.22
C GLU A 116 4.27 10.38 -6.67
N ASN A 117 3.35 9.51 -7.09
CA ASN A 117 2.81 9.52 -8.44
C ASN A 117 2.00 10.80 -8.75
N VAL A 118 1.15 11.25 -7.82
CA VAL A 118 0.38 12.51 -7.98
C VAL A 118 1.31 13.72 -8.09
N PHE A 119 2.35 13.80 -7.27
CA PHE A 119 3.28 14.92 -7.30
C PHE A 119 4.18 14.89 -8.52
N PHE A 120 4.57 13.71 -8.99
CA PHE A 120 5.30 13.59 -10.24
C PHE A 120 4.44 14.03 -11.44
N ARG A 121 3.18 13.60 -11.50
CA ARG A 121 2.24 13.96 -12.57
C ARG A 121 1.82 15.43 -12.50
N HIS A 122 1.60 15.96 -11.29
CA HIS A 122 1.12 17.31 -11.02
C HIS A 122 2.04 18.08 -10.07
N PRO A 123 3.23 18.54 -10.54
CA PRO A 123 4.27 19.10 -9.67
C PRO A 123 3.83 20.24 -8.77
N LYS A 124 2.93 21.11 -9.24
CA LYS A 124 2.43 22.25 -8.47
C LYS A 124 1.76 21.85 -7.14
N ARG A 125 1.23 20.64 -7.05
CA ARG A 125 0.52 20.14 -5.87
C ARG A 125 1.45 19.75 -4.72
N MET A 126 2.74 19.60 -4.99
CA MET A 126 3.73 19.24 -3.98
C MET A 126 4.22 20.45 -3.16
N HIS A 127 3.91 21.69 -3.58
CA HIS A 127 4.44 22.91 -2.96
C HIS A 127 4.11 23.01 -1.46
N GLU A 128 2.90 22.63 -1.05
CA GLU A 128 2.49 22.64 0.36
C GLU A 128 3.24 21.60 1.23
N TYR A 129 3.95 20.66 0.60
CA TYR A 129 4.65 19.54 1.23
C TYR A 129 6.17 19.61 1.07
N LEU A 130 6.68 20.62 0.36
CA LEU A 130 8.09 20.92 0.22
C LEU A 130 8.49 22.08 1.12
N GLY A 131 9.67 21.99 1.73
CA GLY A 131 10.22 23.01 2.60
C GLY A 131 9.72 22.91 4.05
N LYS A 132 9.92 23.99 4.81
CA LYS A 132 9.49 24.11 6.21
C LYS A 132 8.29 25.05 6.30
N GLU A 133 7.56 25.07 7.42
CA GLU A 133 6.28 25.79 7.61
C GLU A 133 6.25 27.24 7.09
N LYS A 134 7.37 27.97 7.12
CA LYS A 134 7.49 29.37 6.66
C LYS A 134 8.09 29.54 5.25
N GLN A 135 8.40 28.42 4.59
CA GLN A 135 9.14 28.32 3.33
C GLN A 135 8.57 27.18 2.48
N LEU A 136 7.25 27.18 2.27
CA LEU A 136 6.59 26.19 1.42
C LEU A 136 7.07 26.32 -0.03
N GLY A 137 7.28 25.19 -0.70
CA GLY A 137 7.74 25.14 -2.09
C GLY A 137 9.21 25.51 -2.30
N VAL A 138 9.99 25.75 -1.23
CA VAL A 138 11.42 26.07 -1.36
C VAL A 138 12.21 24.81 -1.68
N VAL A 139 12.99 24.89 -2.76
CA VAL A 139 13.94 23.86 -3.20
C VAL A 139 15.35 24.43 -3.10
N GLN A 140 16.26 23.68 -2.51
CA GLN A 140 17.65 24.12 -2.38
C GLN A 140 18.34 24.03 -3.73
N LEU A 141 19.21 25.00 -4.05
CA LEU A 141 19.97 24.97 -5.30
C LEU A 141 20.88 23.73 -5.38
N SER A 142 21.36 23.22 -4.24
CA SER A 142 22.10 21.96 -4.17
C SER A 142 21.30 20.78 -4.74
N ASP A 143 20.01 20.69 -4.44
CA ASP A 143 19.13 19.62 -4.95
C ASP A 143 19.10 19.64 -6.49
N VAL A 144 19.09 20.85 -7.08
CA VAL A 144 19.08 21.07 -8.54
C VAL A 144 20.40 20.64 -9.17
N VAL A 145 21.52 21.05 -8.57
CA VAL A 145 22.87 20.72 -9.06
C VAL A 145 23.14 19.21 -8.95
N GLU A 146 22.73 18.58 -7.85
CA GLU A 146 22.94 17.15 -7.60
C GLU A 146 22.06 16.23 -8.44
N ALA A 147 20.89 16.69 -8.87
CA ALA A 147 19.99 15.87 -9.68
C ALA A 147 20.56 15.64 -11.08
N GLY A 148 21.20 16.65 -11.67
CA GLY A 148 21.79 16.58 -13.02
C GLY A 148 20.78 16.71 -14.17
N ASP A 149 19.51 16.33 -13.94
CA ASP A 149 18.41 16.50 -14.90
C ASP A 149 17.07 16.79 -14.21
N TYR A 150 16.11 17.27 -15.00
CA TYR A 150 14.79 17.68 -14.52
C TYR A 150 13.96 16.51 -13.98
N HIS A 151 13.97 15.34 -14.62
CA HIS A 151 13.15 14.20 -14.20
C HIS A 151 13.62 13.64 -12.87
N ARG A 152 14.94 13.49 -12.70
CA ARG A 152 15.54 13.03 -11.45
C ARG A 152 15.33 14.02 -10.32
N LEU A 153 15.38 15.33 -10.61
CA LEU A 153 15.03 16.36 -9.64
C LEU A 153 13.56 16.21 -9.23
N LEU A 154 12.65 16.13 -10.20
CA LEU A 154 11.22 16.02 -9.94
C LEU A 154 10.88 14.78 -9.12
N HIS A 155 11.48 13.64 -9.45
CA HIS A 155 11.32 12.39 -8.69
C HIS A 155 11.75 12.53 -7.23
N ARG A 156 12.96 13.08 -6.98
CA ARG A 156 13.45 13.31 -5.60
C ARG A 156 12.53 14.27 -4.83
N LEU A 157 12.04 15.31 -5.48
CA LEU A 157 11.12 16.27 -4.88
C LEU A 157 9.77 15.63 -4.56
N ALA A 158 9.23 14.82 -5.46
CA ALA A 158 7.99 14.08 -5.27
C ALA A 158 8.10 13.09 -4.08
N GLN A 159 9.19 12.32 -3.99
CA GLN A 159 9.45 11.42 -2.86
C GLN A 159 9.52 12.17 -1.53
N ARG A 160 10.23 13.30 -1.49
CA ARG A 160 10.34 14.13 -0.28
C ARG A 160 8.99 14.72 0.13
N ALA A 161 8.23 15.22 -0.84
CA ALA A 161 6.90 15.76 -0.62
C ALA A 161 5.92 14.69 -0.14
N ALA A 162 5.93 13.50 -0.75
CA ALA A 162 5.11 12.36 -0.35
C ALA A 162 5.41 11.92 1.07
N ALA A 163 6.69 11.80 1.43
CA ALA A 163 7.11 11.48 2.80
C ALA A 163 6.65 12.51 3.84
N ASN A 164 6.38 13.77 3.44
CA ASN A 164 5.77 14.77 4.31
C ASN A 164 4.24 14.67 4.31
N ALA A 165 3.63 14.42 3.15
CA ALA A 165 2.18 14.27 3.01
C ALA A 165 1.63 13.03 3.74
N THR A 166 2.46 12.00 3.96
CA THR A 166 2.09 10.80 4.72
C THR A 166 2.42 10.86 6.22
N LYS A 167 2.80 12.01 6.77
CA LYS A 167 3.03 12.13 8.23
C LYS A 167 1.75 12.34 9.02
N GLY A 168 1.70 11.81 10.24
CA GLY A 168 0.63 12.07 11.19
C GLY A 168 -0.44 10.98 11.18
N LYS A 169 -1.71 11.36 11.41
CA LYS A 169 -2.79 10.39 11.52
C LYS A 169 -3.25 9.90 10.15
N TYR A 170 -3.67 8.65 10.05
CA TYR A 170 -4.09 8.06 8.77
C TYR A 170 -5.30 8.79 8.16
N GLY A 171 -6.26 9.21 8.97
CA GLY A 171 -7.36 10.05 8.52
C GLY A 171 -6.89 11.39 7.96
N ASP A 172 -5.86 12.01 8.56
CA ASP A 172 -5.28 13.25 8.03
C ASP A 172 -4.54 13.01 6.70
N ILE A 173 -3.87 11.86 6.56
CA ILE A 173 -3.22 11.42 5.32
C ILE A 173 -4.27 11.30 4.22
N LEU A 174 -5.40 10.66 4.47
CA LEU A 174 -6.45 10.49 3.47
C LEU A 174 -7.18 11.83 3.17
N ALA A 175 -7.45 12.65 4.19
CA ALA A 175 -8.06 13.97 4.02
C ALA A 175 -7.20 14.89 3.13
N ARG A 176 -5.87 14.81 3.26
CA ARG A 176 -4.95 15.53 2.36
C ARG A 176 -5.03 15.04 0.93
N ALA A 177 -5.26 13.75 0.70
CA ALA A 177 -5.41 13.19 -0.65
C ALA A 177 -6.66 13.75 -1.32
N PHE A 178 -7.79 13.78 -0.59
CA PHE A 178 -9.03 14.44 -1.04
C PHE A 178 -8.80 15.92 -1.36
N LYS A 179 -8.13 16.66 -0.47
CA LYS A 179 -7.79 18.08 -0.69
C LYS A 179 -6.98 18.28 -1.97
N ILE A 180 -5.92 17.48 -2.16
CA ILE A 180 -5.05 17.55 -3.33
C ILE A 180 -5.83 17.25 -4.60
N ALA A 181 -6.73 16.28 -4.57
CA ALA A 181 -7.58 15.90 -5.69
C ALA A 181 -8.73 16.89 -5.95
N GLY A 182 -8.98 17.86 -5.07
CA GLY A 182 -10.14 18.75 -5.15
C GLY A 182 -11.48 18.02 -4.97
N SER A 183 -11.47 16.88 -4.29
CA SER A 183 -12.65 16.06 -4.02
C SER A 183 -13.18 16.27 -2.59
N PRO A 184 -14.50 16.12 -2.35
CA PRO A 184 -15.05 16.18 -1.00
C PRO A 184 -14.40 15.15 -0.08
N ASN A 185 -14.05 15.55 1.14
CA ASN A 185 -13.48 14.63 2.13
C ASN A 185 -14.57 13.71 2.70
N ASP A 186 -14.31 12.41 2.70
CA ASP A 186 -15.13 11.43 3.42
C ASP A 186 -14.74 11.38 4.90
N ARG A 187 -15.47 12.14 5.73
CA ARG A 187 -15.17 12.27 7.14
C ARG A 187 -15.35 10.95 7.91
N ASP A 188 -16.37 10.16 7.58
CA ASP A 188 -16.63 8.89 8.25
C ASP A 188 -15.46 7.93 8.05
N LEU A 189 -15.01 7.79 6.80
CA LEU A 189 -13.87 6.95 6.48
C LEU A 189 -12.59 7.44 7.17
N THR A 190 -12.33 8.76 7.20
CA THR A 190 -11.15 9.30 7.90
C THR A 190 -11.18 9.04 9.41
N ASP A 191 -12.34 9.12 10.05
CA ASP A 191 -12.49 8.87 11.49
C ASP A 191 -12.32 7.38 11.82
N ARG A 192 -12.92 6.50 11.02
CA ARG A 192 -12.75 5.04 11.14
C ARG A 192 -11.30 4.62 10.94
N LEU A 193 -10.62 5.22 9.97
CA LEU A 193 -9.21 4.96 9.67
C LEU A 193 -8.27 5.40 10.81
N ASN A 194 -8.61 6.50 11.50
CA ASN A 194 -7.91 6.90 12.73
C ASN A 194 -8.08 5.87 13.85
N GLY A 195 -9.26 5.25 13.95
CA GLY A 195 -9.51 4.13 14.87
C GLY A 195 -8.57 2.95 14.61
N VAL A 196 -8.43 2.55 13.34
CA VAL A 196 -7.50 1.48 12.94
C VAL A 196 -6.05 1.81 13.29
N GLN A 197 -5.61 3.06 13.06
CA GLN A 197 -4.27 3.49 13.46
C GLN A 197 -4.05 3.41 14.97
N MET A 198 -5.06 3.77 15.77
CA MET A 198 -4.98 3.63 17.23
C MET A 198 -4.77 2.17 17.65
N GLU A 199 -5.47 1.23 17.01
CA GLU A 199 -5.28 -0.21 17.26
C GLU A 199 -3.86 -0.66 16.91
N ARG A 200 -3.35 -0.28 15.74
CA ARG A 200 -1.96 -0.57 15.34
C ARG A 200 -0.96 0.01 16.35
N ASN A 201 -1.22 1.19 16.88
CA ASN A 201 -0.33 1.81 17.87
C ASN A 201 -0.31 1.06 19.20
N ARG A 202 -1.45 0.51 19.65
CA ARG A 202 -1.47 -0.37 20.84
C ARG A 202 -0.61 -1.61 20.65
N VAL A 203 -0.72 -2.26 19.49
CA VAL A 203 0.11 -3.43 19.16
C VAL A 203 1.60 -3.06 19.13
N VAL A 204 1.97 -2.01 18.39
CA VAL A 204 3.39 -1.71 18.11
C VAL A 204 4.08 -1.00 19.28
N HIS A 205 3.40 -0.06 19.93
CA HIS A 205 4.01 0.80 20.96
C HIS A 205 3.70 0.34 22.38
N GLU A 206 2.50 -0.19 22.62
CA GLU A 206 2.08 -0.70 23.94
C GLU A 206 2.35 -2.20 24.09
N LYS A 207 2.75 -2.89 23.01
CA LYS A 207 3.01 -4.34 22.94
C LYS A 207 1.80 -5.18 23.37
N GLU A 208 0.60 -4.65 23.12
CA GLU A 208 -0.64 -5.33 23.44
C GLU A 208 -0.89 -6.47 22.44
N VAL A 209 -1.26 -7.65 22.96
CA VAL A 209 -1.77 -8.76 22.14
C VAL A 209 -3.29 -8.61 22.11
N LEU A 210 -3.82 -8.17 20.97
CA LEU A 210 -5.24 -7.95 20.80
C LEU A 210 -5.91 -9.30 20.54
N GLN A 211 -6.71 -9.77 21.49
CA GLN A 211 -7.61 -10.90 21.28
C GLN A 211 -8.74 -10.47 20.34
N ARG A 212 -8.59 -10.77 19.05
CA ARG A 212 -9.51 -10.31 18.00
C ARG A 212 -10.10 -11.50 17.29
N ASP A 213 -11.42 -11.49 17.20
CA ASP A 213 -12.11 -12.43 16.33
C ASP A 213 -11.95 -12.03 14.86
N VAL A 214 -12.26 -12.97 13.97
CA VAL A 214 -12.21 -12.75 12.52
C VAL A 214 -13.06 -11.54 12.10
N LYS A 215 -14.17 -11.26 12.78
CA LYS A 215 -15.06 -10.14 12.44
C LYS A 215 -14.39 -8.79 12.67
N ALA A 216 -13.63 -8.65 13.76
CA ALA A 216 -12.91 -7.41 14.03
C ALA A 216 -11.78 -7.17 13.02
N LEU A 217 -11.08 -8.22 12.60
CA LEU A 217 -10.08 -8.13 11.53
C LEU A 217 -10.70 -7.85 10.16
N ASP A 218 -11.86 -8.43 9.87
CA ASP A 218 -12.62 -8.15 8.64
C ASP A 218 -13.07 -6.68 8.55
N ALA A 219 -13.52 -6.11 9.68
CA ALA A 219 -13.85 -4.69 9.76
C ALA A 219 -12.62 -3.80 9.54
N THR A 220 -11.46 -4.19 10.09
CA THR A 220 -10.19 -3.48 9.89
C THR A 220 -9.76 -3.54 8.43
N HIS A 221 -9.78 -4.72 7.83
CA HIS A 221 -9.52 -4.93 6.41
C HIS A 221 -10.43 -4.05 5.55
N SER A 222 -11.74 -4.07 5.82
CA SER A 222 -12.73 -3.30 5.05
C SER A 222 -12.43 -1.79 5.09
N ILE A 223 -12.09 -1.24 6.26
CA ILE A 223 -11.72 0.18 6.39
C ILE A 223 -10.47 0.52 5.57
N LEU A 224 -9.45 -0.34 5.61
CA LEU A 224 -8.21 -0.12 4.86
C LEU A 224 -8.41 -0.29 3.35
N ALA A 225 -9.22 -1.28 2.95
CA ALA A 225 -9.60 -1.51 1.56
C ALA A 225 -10.40 -0.33 1.00
N ASP A 226 -11.36 0.23 1.76
CA ASP A 226 -12.10 1.43 1.39
C ASP A 226 -11.19 2.66 1.25
N ALA A 227 -10.19 2.79 2.14
CA ALA A 227 -9.20 3.86 2.08
C ALA A 227 -8.29 3.73 0.84
N ILE A 228 -7.80 2.53 0.53
CA ILE A 228 -7.01 2.27 -0.68
C ILE A 228 -7.85 2.49 -1.93
N GLY A 229 -9.11 2.02 -1.94
CA GLY A 229 -10.06 2.29 -3.03
C GLY A 229 -10.31 3.78 -3.22
N SER A 230 -10.41 4.54 -2.13
CA SER A 230 -10.50 6.01 -2.22
C SER A 230 -9.26 6.61 -2.88
N LEU A 231 -8.05 6.20 -2.50
CA LEU A 231 -6.82 6.64 -3.18
C LEU A 231 -6.82 6.27 -4.67
N ALA A 232 -7.27 5.07 -5.02
CA ALA A 232 -7.39 4.60 -6.40
C ALA A 232 -8.33 5.49 -7.22
N GLN A 233 -9.51 5.78 -6.68
CA GLN A 233 -10.49 6.66 -7.34
C GLN A 233 -9.97 8.09 -7.49
N LEU A 234 -9.28 8.61 -6.47
CA LEU A 234 -8.65 9.92 -6.55
C LEU A 234 -7.53 9.95 -7.60
N ALA A 235 -6.73 8.89 -7.71
CA ALA A 235 -5.66 8.78 -8.71
C ALA A 235 -6.22 8.77 -10.13
N LEU A 236 -7.29 7.99 -10.37
CA LEU A 236 -8.04 7.99 -11.63
C LEU A 236 -8.55 9.38 -12.00
N ASN A 237 -9.17 10.09 -11.06
CA ASN A 237 -9.68 11.46 -11.28
C ASN A 237 -8.57 12.46 -11.62
N LEU A 238 -7.32 12.12 -11.28
CA LEU A 238 -6.14 12.94 -11.53
C LEU A 238 -5.32 12.46 -12.72
N ASP A 239 -5.79 11.49 -13.50
CA ASP A 239 -5.07 10.96 -14.65
C ASP A 239 -3.63 10.51 -14.27
N VAL A 240 -3.54 9.82 -13.13
CA VAL A 240 -2.33 9.16 -12.67
C VAL A 240 -2.24 7.77 -13.33
N PRO A 241 -1.15 7.44 -14.02
CA PRO A 241 -0.95 6.09 -14.58
C PRO A 241 -0.92 5.01 -13.50
N GLY A 242 -1.58 3.87 -13.74
CA GLY A 242 -1.68 2.79 -12.76
C GLY A 242 -2.69 1.70 -13.13
N SER A 243 -2.90 0.79 -12.17
CA SER A 243 -3.88 -0.31 -12.20
C SER A 243 -4.97 -0.06 -11.15
N TYR A 244 -6.23 -0.11 -11.59
CA TYR A 244 -7.38 0.40 -10.83
C TYR A 244 -8.63 -0.49 -10.92
N THR A 245 -8.47 -1.78 -11.21
CA THR A 245 -9.59 -2.72 -11.30
C THR A 245 -10.37 -2.85 -9.98
N CYS A 246 -9.75 -2.51 -8.83
CA CYS A 246 -10.38 -2.44 -7.52
C CYS A 246 -11.50 -1.40 -7.40
N VAL A 247 -11.55 -0.39 -8.29
CA VAL A 247 -12.60 0.66 -8.29
C VAL A 247 -13.27 0.88 -9.64
N SER A 248 -12.64 0.45 -10.75
CA SER A 248 -13.23 0.48 -12.08
C SER A 248 -12.97 -0.83 -12.83
N PRO A 249 -13.97 -1.73 -12.95
CA PRO A 249 -13.82 -2.99 -13.70
C PRO A 249 -13.70 -2.77 -15.22
N VAL A 250 -14.01 -1.57 -15.71
CA VAL A 250 -13.67 -1.15 -17.07
C VAL A 250 -12.22 -0.67 -17.04
N GLY A 251 -11.31 -1.63 -17.11
CA GLY A 251 -9.87 -1.46 -16.97
C GLY A 251 -9.35 -0.32 -17.83
N THR A 252 -9.16 0.84 -17.22
CA THR A 252 -8.35 1.90 -17.82
C THR A 252 -6.92 1.57 -17.45
N PHE A 253 -6.29 0.68 -18.22
CA PHE A 253 -4.85 0.76 -18.36
C PHE A 253 -4.59 2.10 -19.04
N VAL A 254 -4.26 3.15 -18.27
CA VAL A 254 -3.77 4.40 -18.85
C VAL A 254 -2.33 4.15 -19.30
N VAL A 255 -2.17 3.33 -20.33
CA VAL A 255 -0.97 3.34 -21.16
C VAL A 255 -1.22 4.48 -22.13
N ASN A 256 -0.51 5.60 -21.97
CA ASN A 256 -0.56 6.66 -22.95
C ASN A 256 -0.07 6.10 -24.31
N GLU A 257 -1.00 5.66 -25.17
CA GLU A 257 -0.76 5.63 -26.59
C GLU A 257 -0.55 7.09 -27.03
N ILE A 258 0.70 7.45 -27.31
CA ILE A 258 1.01 8.65 -28.10
C ILE A 258 0.63 8.33 -29.55
N ALA A 259 -0.67 8.25 -29.82
CA ALA A 259 -1.20 8.27 -31.17
C ALA A 259 -1.36 9.74 -31.58
N GLY A 260 -0.39 10.27 -32.33
CA GLY A 260 -0.61 11.50 -33.09
C GLY A 260 0.55 12.47 -33.20
N LEU A 261 1.77 12.02 -33.49
CA LEU A 261 2.82 12.87 -34.07
C LEU A 261 3.73 12.05 -35.00
N LEU A 262 3.16 11.55 -36.11
CA LEU A 262 3.94 11.37 -37.33
C LEU A 262 3.60 12.55 -38.25
N PRO A 263 4.55 13.44 -38.57
CA PRO A 263 4.32 14.45 -39.58
C PRO A 263 4.21 13.75 -40.94
N GLY A 264 3.28 14.23 -41.75
CA GLY A 264 3.03 13.72 -43.09
C GLY A 264 4.32 13.49 -43.87
N VAL A 265 4.46 12.29 -44.41
CA VAL A 265 5.29 12.03 -45.57
C VAL A 265 4.35 12.16 -46.76
N SER A 266 4.67 13.15 -47.59
CA SER A 266 4.10 13.46 -48.91
C SER A 266 3.76 12.25 -49.75
#